data_AF-X0SKA9-F1
#
_entry.id   AF-X0SKA9-F1
#
_cell.length_a   1.000
_cell.length_b   1.000
_cell.length_c   1.000
_cell.angle_alpha   90.00
_cell.angle_beta   90.00
_cell.angle_gamma   90.00
#
_symmetry.space_group_name_H-M   'P 1'
#
loop_
_entity.id
_entity.type
_entity.pdbx_description
1 polymer ?
#
loop_
_entity_poly.entity_id
_entity_poly.type
_entity_poly.pdbx_seq_one_letter_code
_entity_poly.pdbx_strand_id
1 'polypeptide(L)'
;MTDDNMQVKWEGLAAAATPGRVRAALAVLLLAVFVLLQVNPALPPEPDSPLAWQNDGRLHVFVHPECPHCHAAVGFLYTRPEIDFVAHDVSTPANENLYRMVVGRLGIAESELGVPLFVFGDRHFIGFDTPETTGPKLLALARGDGDAASRAPPRIALPFIGEIDPAHYSLLALTAVMGLADGFNPCAMWVLIYLISLIAGIKDRAKIWWLVGTFVVTSGILYFLLMTAWLNMF
;
A
#
# COMPACT_ATOMS: atom_id res chain seq x y z
N MET A 1 50.75 -4.59 36.01
CA MET A 1 49.98 -5.04 37.20
C MET A 1 48.48 -4.69 37.05
N THR A 2 47.94 -4.74 35.83
CA THR A 2 46.57 -4.26 35.49
C THR A 2 45.78 -5.20 34.57
N ASP A 3 46.41 -6.20 33.93
CA ASP A 3 45.72 -7.13 33.03
C ASP A 3 44.94 -8.24 33.74
N ASP A 4 45.38 -8.64 34.93
CA ASP A 4 44.78 -9.75 35.68
C ASP A 4 43.36 -9.42 36.18
N ASN A 5 43.09 -8.13 36.43
CA ASN A 5 41.80 -7.67 36.93
C ASN A 5 40.73 -7.56 35.83
N MET A 6 41.13 -7.51 34.55
CA MET A 6 40.20 -7.45 33.43
C MET A 6 39.74 -8.85 33.02
N GLN A 7 40.64 -9.84 32.98
CA GLN A 7 40.29 -11.23 32.62
C GLN A 7 39.31 -11.87 33.63
N VAL A 8 39.52 -11.66 34.93
CA VAL A 8 38.61 -12.15 35.99
C VAL A 8 37.18 -11.60 35.84
N LYS A 9 37.05 -10.36 35.34
CA LYS A 9 35.74 -9.72 35.13
C LYS A 9 35.00 -10.28 33.91
N TRP A 10 35.73 -10.66 32.85
CA TRP A 10 35.15 -11.30 31.66
C TRP A 10 34.73 -12.76 31.92
N GLU A 11 35.53 -13.51 32.67
CA GLU A 11 35.19 -14.90 33.05
C GLU A 11 33.96 -14.94 33.98
N GLY A 12 33.83 -13.99 34.91
CA GLY A 12 32.65 -13.86 35.77
C GLY A 12 31.36 -13.49 35.03
N LEU A 13 31.45 -12.68 33.97
CA LEU A 13 30.30 -12.32 33.12
C LEU A 13 29.89 -13.47 32.19
N ALA A 14 30.84 -14.22 31.64
CA ALA A 14 30.58 -15.38 30.80
C ALA A 14 30.05 -16.58 31.60
N ALA A 15 30.51 -16.79 32.84
CA ALA A 15 30.07 -17.88 33.72
C ALA A 15 28.63 -17.71 34.24
N ALA A 16 28.09 -16.48 34.24
CA ALA A 16 26.73 -16.18 34.72
C ALA A 16 25.64 -16.25 33.64
N ALA A 17 26.03 -16.34 32.36
CA ALA A 17 25.14 -16.36 31.22
C ALA A 17 24.83 -17.80 30.80
N THR A 18 23.90 -18.45 31.51
CA THR A 18 23.36 -19.72 31.02
C THR A 18 22.64 -19.49 29.69
N PRO A 19 22.69 -20.46 28.74
CA PRO A 19 22.05 -20.31 27.43
C PRO A 19 20.54 -19.97 27.50
N GLY A 20 19.87 -20.32 28.62
CA GLY A 20 18.50 -19.90 28.91
C GLY A 20 18.35 -18.40 29.20
N ARG A 21 19.30 -17.79 29.92
CA ARG A 21 19.29 -16.34 30.21
C ARG A 21 19.55 -15.49 28.97
N VAL A 22 20.44 -15.96 28.09
CA VAL A 22 20.70 -15.29 26.81
C VAL A 22 19.47 -15.34 25.90
N ARG A 23 18.80 -16.50 25.81
CA ARG A 23 17.55 -16.65 25.04
C ARG A 23 16.43 -15.78 25.59
N ALA A 24 16.29 -15.68 26.91
CA ALA A 24 15.28 -14.82 27.54
C ALA A 24 15.56 -13.33 27.28
N ALA A 25 16.81 -12.90 27.40
CA ALA A 25 17.20 -11.51 27.13
C ALA A 25 16.95 -11.14 25.65
N LEU A 26 17.29 -12.04 24.73
CA LEU A 26 17.06 -11.84 23.29
C LEU A 26 15.57 -11.77 22.96
N ALA A 27 14.75 -12.63 23.57
CA ALA A 27 13.30 -12.61 23.40
C ALA A 27 12.68 -11.31 23.92
N VAL A 28 13.10 -10.81 25.08
CA VAL A 28 12.63 -9.53 25.64
C VAL A 28 13.03 -8.35 24.76
N LEU A 29 14.26 -8.34 24.24
CA LEU A 29 14.73 -7.30 23.32
C LEU A 29 13.89 -7.29 22.03
N LEU A 30 13.67 -8.45 21.42
CA LEU A 30 12.86 -8.56 20.19
C LEU A 30 11.41 -8.13 20.43
N LEU A 31 10.84 -8.46 21.59
CA LEU A 31 9.47 -8.10 21.95
C LEU A 31 9.35 -6.58 22.22
N ALA A 32 10.36 -5.97 22.85
CA ALA A 32 10.42 -4.53 23.04
C ALA A 32 10.55 -3.76 21.72
N VAL A 33 11.40 -4.23 20.81
CA VAL A 33 11.52 -3.67 19.45
C VAL A 33 10.21 -3.82 18.69
N PHE A 34 9.57 -4.99 18.75
CA PHE A 34 8.26 -5.21 18.15
C PHE A 34 7.21 -4.23 18.69
N VAL A 35 7.11 -4.05 20.00
CA VAL A 35 6.19 -3.08 20.61
C VAL A 35 6.50 -1.65 20.16
N LEU A 36 7.77 -1.26 20.12
CA LEU A 36 8.19 0.07 19.68
C LEU A 36 7.81 0.35 18.21
N LEU A 37 7.90 -0.66 17.34
CA LEU A 37 7.42 -0.57 15.95
C LEU A 37 5.89 -0.48 15.84
N GLN A 38 5.13 -0.95 16.83
CA GLN A 38 3.67 -0.86 16.84
C GLN A 38 3.15 0.47 17.42
N VAL A 39 4.01 1.29 18.04
CA VAL A 39 3.62 2.61 18.55
C VAL A 39 3.64 3.63 17.41
N ASN A 40 2.49 3.78 16.74
CA ASN A 40 2.29 4.84 15.77
C ASN A 40 1.81 6.09 16.52
N PRO A 41 2.55 7.22 16.53
CA PRO A 41 2.09 8.44 17.19
C PRO A 41 0.79 8.93 16.52
N ALA A 42 -0.28 9.01 17.30
CA ALA A 42 -1.54 9.57 16.84
C ALA A 42 -1.33 11.04 16.46
N LEU A 43 -1.49 11.36 15.18
CA LEU A 43 -1.47 12.74 14.68
C LEU A 43 -2.64 13.53 15.30
N PRO A 44 -2.43 14.80 15.70
CA PRO A 44 -3.51 15.66 16.17
C PRO A 44 -4.55 15.89 15.06
N PRO A 45 -5.83 16.08 15.41
CA PRO A 45 -6.89 16.35 14.44
C PRO A 45 -6.67 17.69 13.72
N GLU A 46 -6.77 17.68 12.39
CA GLU A 46 -6.67 18.86 11.51
C GLU A 46 -7.80 19.88 11.78
N PRO A 47 -7.51 21.20 11.75
CA PRO A 47 -8.51 22.25 11.86
C PRO A 47 -9.22 22.51 10.52
N ASP A 48 -10.51 22.88 10.59
CA ASP A 48 -11.43 23.31 9.52
C ASP A 48 -11.29 22.59 8.17
N SER A 49 -12.16 21.60 7.94
CA SER A 49 -12.15 20.74 6.76
C SER A 49 -11.95 21.54 5.45
N PRO A 50 -10.78 21.45 4.79
CA PRO A 50 -10.51 22.10 3.49
C PRO A 50 -11.41 21.58 2.35
N LEU A 51 -12.33 20.67 2.68
CA LEU A 51 -13.29 20.00 1.81
C LEU A 51 -14.73 20.39 2.15
N ALA A 52 -14.95 21.53 2.81
CA ALA A 52 -16.30 22.05 3.09
C ALA A 52 -17.16 22.21 1.82
N TRP A 53 -16.52 22.43 0.66
CA TRP A 53 -17.19 22.50 -0.65
C TRP A 53 -17.68 21.14 -1.17
N GLN A 54 -17.20 20.02 -0.62
CA GLN A 54 -17.54 18.70 -1.16
C GLN A 54 -19.05 18.42 -1.15
N ASN A 55 -19.78 19.04 -0.23
CA ASN A 55 -21.23 18.87 -0.07
C ASN A 55 -22.03 20.10 -0.53
N ASP A 56 -21.46 20.99 -1.35
CA ASP A 56 -22.16 22.19 -1.83
C ASP A 56 -23.13 21.91 -2.99
N GLY A 57 -23.22 20.66 -3.45
CA GLY A 57 -24.11 20.24 -4.53
C GLY A 57 -23.63 20.62 -5.92
N ARG A 58 -22.39 21.09 -6.07
CA ARG A 58 -21.78 21.45 -7.35
C ARG A 58 -20.79 20.41 -7.81
N LEU A 59 -20.54 20.39 -9.12
CA LEU A 59 -19.51 19.58 -9.72
C LEU A 59 -18.16 20.30 -9.63
N HIS A 60 -17.22 19.76 -8.86
CA HIS A 60 -15.86 20.29 -8.77
C HIS A 60 -14.97 19.63 -9.82
N VAL A 61 -14.32 20.43 -10.66
CA VAL A 61 -13.52 19.94 -11.79
C VAL A 61 -12.09 20.44 -11.65
N PHE A 62 -11.15 19.55 -11.39
CA PHE A 62 -9.73 19.87 -11.33
C PHE A 62 -9.12 19.76 -12.74
N VAL A 63 -8.54 20.84 -13.22
CA VAL A 63 -8.03 20.99 -14.58
C VAL A 63 -6.63 21.58 -14.59
N HIS A 64 -5.87 21.31 -15.65
CA HIS A 64 -4.62 22.01 -15.93
C HIS A 64 -4.77 22.86 -17.22
N PRO A 65 -4.21 24.07 -17.30
CA PRO A 65 -4.37 24.95 -18.47
C PRO A 65 -3.77 24.37 -19.74
N GLU A 66 -2.76 23.52 -19.63
CA GLU A 66 -2.07 22.92 -20.79
C GLU A 66 -2.64 21.54 -21.21
N CYS A 67 -3.79 21.13 -20.66
CA CYS A 67 -4.38 19.82 -20.87
C CYS A 67 -5.49 19.86 -21.95
N PRO A 68 -5.30 19.23 -23.13
CA PRO A 68 -6.31 19.25 -24.21
C PRO A 68 -7.65 18.62 -23.81
N HIS A 69 -7.61 17.52 -23.06
CA HIS A 69 -8.79 16.83 -22.54
C HIS A 69 -9.57 17.69 -21.53
N CYS A 70 -8.87 18.55 -20.80
CA CYS A 70 -9.47 19.49 -19.86
C CYS A 70 -10.25 20.58 -20.60
N HIS A 71 -9.69 21.11 -21.71
CA HIS A 71 -10.42 22.04 -22.57
C HIS A 71 -11.67 21.41 -23.20
N ALA A 72 -11.56 20.15 -23.67
CA ALA A 72 -12.70 19.41 -24.21
C ALA A 72 -13.81 19.20 -23.16
N ALA A 73 -13.42 18.81 -21.94
CA ALA A 73 -14.33 18.62 -20.82
C ALA A 73 -15.06 19.90 -20.41
N VAL A 74 -14.30 20.97 -20.19
CA VAL A 74 -14.84 22.27 -19.78
C VAL A 74 -15.72 22.85 -20.90
N GLY A 75 -15.30 22.71 -22.17
CA GLY A 75 -16.12 23.07 -23.32
C GLY A 75 -17.45 22.32 -23.35
N PHE A 76 -17.45 21.02 -23.09
CA PHE A 76 -18.67 20.22 -22.98
C PHE A 76 -19.57 20.69 -21.84
N LEU A 77 -19.01 20.97 -20.65
CA LEU A 77 -19.77 21.48 -19.50
C LEU A 77 -20.41 22.85 -19.76
N TYR A 78 -19.74 23.75 -20.48
CA TYR A 78 -20.32 25.03 -20.87
C TYR A 78 -21.54 24.89 -21.78
N THR A 79 -21.67 23.80 -22.55
CA THR A 79 -22.88 23.53 -23.33
C THR A 79 -24.06 23.07 -22.49
N ARG A 80 -23.85 22.78 -21.20
CA ARG A 80 -24.81 22.18 -20.27
C ARG A 80 -25.06 23.09 -19.05
N PRO A 81 -25.80 24.19 -19.21
CA PRO A 81 -26.07 25.14 -18.13
C PRO A 81 -26.90 24.53 -16.98
N GLU A 82 -27.49 23.34 -17.17
CA GLU A 82 -28.15 22.59 -16.10
C GLU A 82 -27.19 22.04 -15.03
N ILE A 83 -25.87 22.07 -15.28
CA ILE A 83 -24.84 21.59 -14.36
C ILE A 83 -24.14 22.79 -13.73
N ASP A 84 -24.29 22.96 -12.42
CA ASP A 84 -23.47 23.91 -11.67
C ASP A 84 -22.09 23.29 -11.42
N PHE A 85 -21.04 23.89 -11.97
CA PHE A 85 -19.68 23.40 -11.84
C PHE A 85 -18.66 24.50 -11.51
N VAL A 86 -17.62 24.12 -10.77
CA VAL A 86 -16.49 24.99 -10.43
C VAL A 86 -15.21 24.34 -10.92
N ALA A 87 -14.47 25.04 -11.77
CA ALA A 87 -13.17 24.59 -12.25
C ALA A 87 -12.04 25.07 -11.31
N HIS A 88 -11.19 24.13 -10.89
CA HIS A 88 -10.01 24.35 -10.07
C HIS A 88 -8.75 24.14 -10.91
N ASP A 89 -8.02 25.22 -11.16
CA ASP A 89 -6.75 25.17 -11.90
C ASP A 89 -5.61 24.67 -11.00
N VAL A 90 -5.17 23.43 -11.23
CA VAL A 90 -4.12 22.76 -10.45
C VAL A 90 -2.70 23.28 -10.74
N SER A 91 -2.52 24.20 -11.70
CA SER A 91 -1.25 24.92 -11.86
C SER A 91 -1.01 25.94 -10.74
N THR A 92 -2.05 26.30 -9.99
CA THR A 92 -1.94 27.18 -8.83
C THR A 92 -1.60 26.39 -7.56
N PRO A 93 -0.69 26.87 -6.69
CA PRO A 93 -0.30 26.13 -5.48
C PRO A 93 -1.46 25.82 -4.53
N ALA A 94 -2.46 26.71 -4.46
CA ALA A 94 -3.63 26.51 -3.60
C ALA A 94 -4.50 25.33 -4.08
N ASN A 95 -4.78 25.26 -5.38
CA ASN A 95 -5.60 24.20 -5.96
C ASN A 95 -4.83 22.89 -6.15
N GLU A 96 -3.50 22.94 -6.33
CA GLU A 96 -2.66 21.74 -6.31
C GLU A 96 -2.73 21.06 -4.93
N ASN A 97 -2.58 21.84 -3.86
CA ASN A 97 -2.75 21.33 -2.50
C ASN A 97 -4.16 20.77 -2.29
N LEU A 98 -5.19 21.46 -2.80
CA LEU A 98 -6.56 20.98 -2.75
C LEU A 98 -6.73 19.65 -3.49
N TYR A 99 -6.18 19.55 -4.70
CA TYR A 99 -6.20 18.33 -5.52
C TYR A 99 -5.57 17.15 -4.76
N ARG A 100 -4.39 17.35 -4.14
CA ARG A 100 -3.73 16.32 -3.34
C ARG A 100 -4.57 15.87 -2.15
N MET A 101 -5.21 16.79 -1.44
CA MET A 101 -6.12 16.45 -0.32
C MET A 101 -7.35 15.68 -0.79
N VAL A 102 -7.95 16.07 -1.91
CA VAL A 102 -9.13 15.41 -2.51
C VAL A 102 -8.78 13.99 -2.94
N VAL A 103 -7.68 13.83 -3.65
CA VAL A 103 -7.15 12.53 -4.09
C VAL A 103 -6.91 11.61 -2.89
N GLY A 104 -6.23 12.10 -1.85
CA GLY A 104 -5.94 11.34 -0.65
C GLY A 104 -7.20 10.89 0.09
N ARG A 105 -8.21 11.76 0.18
CA ARG A 105 -9.49 11.41 0.81
C ARG A 105 -10.31 10.41 0.01
N LEU A 106 -10.33 10.55 -1.31
CA LEU A 106 -11.08 9.65 -2.19
C LEU A 106 -10.38 8.29 -2.38
N GLY A 107 -9.13 8.17 -1.92
CA GLY A 107 -8.35 6.93 -2.04
C GLY A 107 -7.95 6.61 -3.47
N ILE A 108 -7.77 7.63 -4.31
CA ILE A 108 -7.34 7.47 -5.70
C ILE A 108 -5.87 7.02 -5.71
N ALA A 109 -5.57 5.92 -6.40
CA ALA A 109 -4.21 5.39 -6.49
C ALA A 109 -3.29 6.35 -7.25
N GLU A 110 -2.01 6.41 -6.89
CA GLU A 110 -1.03 7.28 -7.56
C GLU A 110 -0.92 7.03 -9.07
N SER A 111 -1.11 5.77 -9.50
CA SER A 111 -1.11 5.38 -10.91
C SER A 111 -2.32 5.89 -11.70
N GLU A 112 -3.38 6.31 -11.03
CA GLU A 112 -4.64 6.78 -11.63
C GLU A 112 -4.78 8.31 -11.56
N LEU A 113 -3.77 9.01 -11.03
CA LEU A 113 -3.78 10.47 -10.96
C LEU A 113 -3.78 11.07 -12.37
N GLY A 114 -4.68 12.03 -12.56
CA GLY A 114 -4.82 12.71 -13.84
C GLY A 114 -5.83 13.83 -13.79
N VAL A 115 -5.72 14.71 -14.79
CA VAL A 115 -6.70 15.76 -15.07
C VAL A 115 -7.29 15.53 -16.47
N PRO A 116 -8.57 15.87 -16.72
CA PRO A 116 -9.51 16.45 -15.75
C PRO A 116 -10.00 15.43 -14.72
N LEU A 117 -10.05 15.83 -13.46
CA LEU A 117 -10.69 15.07 -12.36
C LEU A 117 -12.01 15.74 -12.00
N PHE A 118 -13.09 14.98 -12.02
CA PHE A 118 -14.44 15.44 -11.68
C PHE A 118 -14.86 14.86 -10.34
N VAL A 119 -15.38 15.70 -9.46
CA VAL A 119 -15.78 15.33 -8.09
C VAL A 119 -17.17 15.89 -7.79
N PHE A 120 -18.05 15.03 -7.28
CA PHE A 120 -19.39 15.42 -6.81
C PHE A 120 -19.69 14.65 -5.53
N GLY A 121 -19.70 15.33 -4.38
CA GLY A 121 -19.76 14.65 -3.09
C GLY A 121 -18.57 13.72 -2.90
N ASP A 122 -18.83 12.47 -2.51
CA ASP A 122 -17.82 11.41 -2.36
C ASP A 122 -17.57 10.61 -3.66
N ARG A 123 -18.16 11.02 -4.80
CA ARG A 123 -18.00 10.32 -6.07
C ARG A 123 -17.03 11.08 -6.97
N HIS A 124 -16.28 10.35 -7.77
CA HIS A 124 -15.35 10.93 -8.72
C HIS A 124 -15.33 10.22 -10.06
N PHE A 125 -14.78 10.90 -11.05
CA PHE A 125 -14.51 10.39 -12.39
C PHE A 125 -13.24 11.06 -12.92
N ILE A 126 -12.37 10.32 -13.61
CA ILE A 126 -11.09 10.84 -14.11
C ILE A 126 -11.04 10.68 -15.63
N GLY A 127 -10.59 11.74 -16.30
CA GLY A 127 -10.37 11.77 -17.73
C GLY A 127 -11.63 12.17 -18.51
N PHE A 128 -11.41 12.70 -19.71
CA PHE A 128 -12.48 13.03 -20.65
C PHE A 128 -11.97 12.85 -22.07
N ASP A 129 -12.65 12.04 -22.85
CA ASP A 129 -12.25 11.69 -24.22
C ASP A 129 -13.13 12.42 -25.23
N THR A 130 -14.40 12.04 -25.33
CA THR A 130 -15.38 12.70 -26.22
C THR A 130 -16.73 12.94 -25.53
N PRO A 131 -17.52 13.93 -25.99
CA PRO A 131 -18.90 14.14 -25.55
C PRO A 131 -19.80 12.92 -25.69
N GLU A 132 -19.53 12.04 -26.66
CA GLU A 132 -20.35 10.86 -26.95
C GLU A 132 -20.00 9.69 -26.04
N THR A 133 -18.71 9.48 -25.74
CA THR A 133 -18.25 8.33 -24.93
C THR A 133 -18.23 8.64 -23.43
N THR A 134 -17.56 9.74 -23.05
CA THR A 134 -17.37 10.13 -21.65
C THR A 134 -18.41 11.13 -21.16
N GLY A 135 -19.03 11.91 -22.05
CA GLY A 135 -20.06 12.88 -21.70
C GLY A 135 -21.25 12.29 -20.93
N PRO A 136 -21.85 11.15 -21.32
CA PRO A 136 -22.95 10.54 -20.57
C PRO A 136 -22.55 10.12 -19.15
N LYS A 137 -21.32 9.64 -18.96
CA LYS A 137 -20.79 9.26 -17.63
C LYS A 137 -20.62 10.48 -16.74
N LEU A 138 -20.07 11.56 -17.29
CA LEU A 138 -19.93 12.83 -16.58
C LEU A 138 -21.29 13.42 -16.17
N LEU A 139 -22.29 13.34 -17.06
CA LEU A 139 -23.65 13.79 -16.76
C LEU A 139 -24.31 12.96 -15.65
N ALA A 140 -24.11 11.64 -15.64
CA ALA A 140 -24.60 10.77 -14.58
C ALA A 140 -23.96 11.11 -13.22
N LEU A 141 -22.65 11.42 -13.21
CA LEU A 141 -21.96 11.90 -12.01
C LEU A 141 -22.53 13.25 -11.54
N ALA A 142 -22.75 14.20 -12.45
CA ALA A 142 -23.22 15.55 -12.14
C ALA A 142 -24.67 15.61 -11.64
N ARG A 143 -25.55 14.70 -12.10
CA ARG A 143 -26.98 14.70 -11.73
C ARG A 143 -27.31 14.04 -10.41
N GLY A 144 -26.35 13.38 -9.75
CA GLY A 144 -26.71 12.53 -8.61
C GLY A 144 -27.17 11.12 -9.02
N ASP A 145 -27.57 10.89 -10.27
CA ASP A 145 -28.31 9.72 -10.76
C ASP A 145 -27.50 8.42 -10.93
N GLY A 146 -26.47 8.19 -10.12
CA GLY A 146 -25.60 7.02 -10.20
C GLY A 146 -25.43 6.32 -8.86
N ASP A 147 -26.11 5.19 -8.71
CA ASP A 147 -25.79 4.10 -7.78
C ASP A 147 -24.28 3.92 -7.67
N ALA A 148 -23.75 3.92 -6.43
CA ALA A 148 -22.59 3.14 -5.95
C ALA A 148 -21.39 2.81 -6.88
N ALA A 149 -21.19 3.50 -7.99
CA ALA A 149 -20.25 3.14 -9.06
C ALA A 149 -18.83 3.65 -8.79
N SER A 150 -18.64 4.36 -7.67
CA SER A 150 -17.34 4.80 -7.17
C SER A 150 -16.92 4.06 -5.89
N ARG A 151 -17.56 2.91 -5.58
CA ARG A 151 -17.04 1.91 -4.62
C ARG A 151 -16.39 0.70 -5.32
N ALA A 152 -16.22 0.77 -6.64
CA ALA A 152 -15.60 -0.30 -7.39
C ALA A 152 -14.07 -0.23 -7.22
N PRO A 153 -13.42 -1.26 -6.67
CA PRO A 153 -11.97 -1.35 -6.65
C PRO A 153 -11.44 -1.43 -8.09
N PRO A 154 -10.19 -1.01 -8.32
CA PRO A 154 -9.60 -0.98 -9.65
C PRO A 154 -9.65 -2.39 -10.27
N ARG A 155 -10.33 -2.51 -11.42
CA ARG A 155 -10.36 -3.74 -12.20
C ARG A 155 -9.02 -3.88 -12.90
N ILE A 156 -8.31 -4.97 -12.62
CA ILE A 156 -7.01 -5.23 -13.20
C ILE A 156 -7.23 -6.07 -14.46
N ALA A 157 -6.96 -5.49 -15.63
CA ALA A 157 -7.03 -6.18 -16.91
C ALA A 157 -5.71 -6.91 -17.18
N LEU A 158 -5.70 -8.25 -17.08
CA LEU A 158 -4.53 -9.06 -17.41
C LEU A 158 -4.62 -9.59 -18.84
N PRO A 159 -3.52 -9.52 -19.64
CA PRO A 159 -3.53 -9.80 -21.08
C PRO A 159 -3.93 -11.24 -21.46
N PHE A 160 -3.94 -12.18 -20.52
CA PHE A 160 -4.32 -13.58 -20.75
C PHE A 160 -5.50 -14.08 -19.93
N ILE A 161 -5.91 -13.37 -18.87
CA ILE A 161 -6.92 -13.85 -17.90
C ILE A 161 -8.22 -13.02 -17.98
N GLY A 162 -8.17 -11.83 -18.56
CA GLY A 162 -9.32 -10.91 -18.62
C GLY A 162 -9.37 -9.97 -17.41
N GLU A 163 -10.51 -9.29 -17.21
CA GLU A 163 -10.68 -8.38 -16.07
C GLU A 163 -10.92 -9.15 -14.76
N ILE A 164 -10.03 -8.96 -13.80
CA ILE A 164 -10.16 -9.54 -12.46
C ILE A 164 -10.56 -8.43 -11.48
N ASP A 165 -11.61 -8.69 -10.73
CA ASP A 165 -12.00 -7.87 -9.57
C ASP A 165 -11.37 -8.48 -8.30
N PRO A 166 -10.28 -7.89 -7.78
CA PRO A 166 -9.59 -8.43 -6.61
C PRO A 166 -10.41 -8.35 -5.31
N ALA A 167 -11.47 -7.53 -5.24
CA ALA A 167 -12.25 -7.36 -4.00
C ALA A 167 -13.30 -8.43 -3.77
N HIS A 168 -13.62 -9.24 -4.77
CA HIS A 168 -14.53 -10.36 -4.62
C HIS A 168 -13.84 -11.67 -4.19
N TYR A 169 -12.51 -11.69 -4.13
CA TYR A 169 -11.76 -12.85 -3.66
C TYR A 169 -11.52 -12.78 -2.15
N SER A 170 -11.64 -13.92 -1.46
CA SER A 170 -11.29 -13.97 -0.03
C SER A 170 -9.79 -13.71 0.15
N LEU A 171 -9.41 -12.97 1.20
CA LEU A 171 -8.01 -12.71 1.53
C LEU A 171 -7.19 -14.00 1.65
N LEU A 172 -7.83 -15.10 2.07
CA LEU A 172 -7.21 -16.40 2.13
C LEU A 172 -6.98 -17.01 0.73
N ALA A 173 -7.92 -16.87 -0.19
CA ALA A 173 -7.74 -17.31 -1.58
C ALA A 173 -6.64 -16.50 -2.27
N LEU A 174 -6.61 -15.18 -2.06
CA LEU A 174 -5.59 -14.31 -2.65
C LEU A 174 -4.20 -14.63 -2.10
N THR A 175 -4.06 -14.81 -0.79
CA THR A 175 -2.79 -15.22 -0.17
C THR A 175 -2.34 -16.61 -0.62
N ALA A 176 -3.26 -17.56 -0.79
CA ALA A 176 -2.94 -18.87 -1.34
C ALA A 176 -2.44 -18.80 -2.78
N VAL A 177 -3.09 -17.99 -3.63
CA VAL A 177 -2.68 -17.81 -5.04
C VAL A 177 -1.32 -17.13 -5.12
N MET A 178 -1.09 -16.05 -4.36
CA MET A 178 0.19 -15.34 -4.33
C MET A 178 1.31 -16.21 -3.76
N GLY A 179 1.04 -16.95 -2.69
CA GLY A 179 2.01 -17.89 -2.11
C GLY A 179 2.34 -19.05 -3.04
N LEU A 180 1.36 -19.53 -3.82
CA LEU A 180 1.60 -20.54 -4.84
C LEU A 180 2.42 -19.97 -6.00
N ALA A 181 2.11 -18.75 -6.46
CA ALA A 181 2.88 -18.07 -7.49
C ALA A 181 4.35 -17.85 -7.06
N ASP A 182 4.60 -17.45 -5.81
CA ASP A 182 5.96 -17.34 -5.26
C ASP A 182 6.61 -18.71 -5.01
N GLY A 183 5.82 -19.75 -4.71
CA GLY A 183 6.31 -21.12 -4.59
C GLY A 183 6.80 -21.71 -5.93
N PHE A 184 6.22 -21.29 -7.05
CA PHE A 184 6.69 -21.62 -8.40
C PHE A 184 7.83 -20.71 -8.89
N ASN A 185 8.35 -19.82 -8.05
CA ASN A 185 9.54 -19.02 -8.36
C ASN A 185 10.75 -19.95 -8.51
N PRO A 186 11.46 -19.95 -9.65
CA PRO A 186 12.60 -20.82 -9.88
C PRO A 186 13.66 -20.69 -8.78
N CYS A 187 13.86 -19.49 -8.23
CA CYS A 187 14.80 -19.26 -7.13
C CYS A 187 14.39 -20.01 -5.85
N ALA A 188 13.11 -19.94 -5.47
CA ALA A 188 12.58 -20.63 -4.30
C ALA A 188 12.62 -22.16 -4.46
N MET A 189 12.33 -22.64 -5.68
CA MET A 189 12.35 -24.07 -5.99
C MET A 189 13.75 -24.69 -5.81
N TRP A 190 14.80 -24.05 -6.33
CA TRP A 190 16.18 -24.57 -6.21
C TRP A 190 16.65 -24.66 -4.76
N VAL A 191 16.32 -23.65 -3.95
CA VAL A 191 16.63 -23.64 -2.51
C VAL A 191 15.91 -24.77 -1.78
N LEU A 192 14.63 -25.00 -2.11
CA LEU A 192 13.84 -26.07 -1.50
C LEU A 192 14.42 -27.46 -1.83
N ILE A 193 14.77 -27.70 -3.09
CA ILE A 193 15.39 -28.98 -3.52
C ILE A 193 16.71 -29.20 -2.77
N TYR A 194 17.53 -28.16 -2.67
CA TYR A 194 18.79 -28.22 -1.92
C TYR A 194 18.56 -28.56 -0.44
N LEU A 195 17.60 -27.88 0.21
CA LEU A 195 17.26 -28.13 1.60
C LEU A 195 16.76 -29.56 1.83
N ILE A 196 15.87 -30.06 0.96
CA ILE A 196 15.36 -31.44 1.02
C ILE A 196 16.51 -32.45 0.83
N SER A 197 17.42 -32.21 -0.13
CA SER A 197 18.58 -33.08 -0.37
C SER A 197 19.50 -33.17 0.85
N LEU A 198 19.72 -32.04 1.55
CA LEU A 198 20.51 -32.04 2.78
C LEU A 198 19.82 -32.82 3.91
N ILE A 199 18.51 -32.65 4.06
CA ILE A 199 17.72 -33.33 5.09
C ILE A 199 17.67 -34.84 4.85
N ALA A 200 17.55 -35.28 3.60
CA ALA A 200 17.48 -36.70 3.23
C ALA A 200 18.71 -37.51 3.69
N GLY A 201 19.88 -36.86 3.82
CA GLY A 201 21.10 -37.50 4.31
C GLY A 201 21.23 -37.57 5.84
N ILE A 202 20.37 -36.88 6.59
CA ILE A 202 20.47 -36.73 8.04
C ILE A 202 19.48 -37.67 8.75
N LYS A 203 19.98 -38.55 9.62
CA LYS A 203 19.13 -39.46 10.42
C LYS A 203 18.62 -38.85 11.74
N ASP A 204 19.25 -37.78 12.21
CA ASP A 204 18.97 -37.17 13.50
C ASP A 204 17.90 -36.08 13.39
N ARG A 205 16.74 -36.30 14.03
CA ARG A 205 15.59 -35.38 13.99
C ARG A 205 15.87 -34.04 14.65
N ALA A 206 16.77 -33.98 15.63
CA ALA A 206 17.13 -32.73 16.30
C ALA A 206 17.94 -31.82 15.36
N LYS A 207 18.83 -32.41 14.56
CA LYS A 207 19.61 -31.69 13.55
C LYS A 207 18.72 -31.18 12.41
N ILE A 208 17.74 -31.98 11.98
CA ILE A 208 16.75 -31.57 10.97
C ILE A 208 15.96 -30.36 11.45
N TRP A 209 15.45 -30.39 12.68
CA TRP A 209 14.71 -29.27 13.27
C TRP A 209 15.54 -28.00 13.37
N TRP A 210 16.83 -28.12 13.75
CA TRP A 210 17.74 -26.98 13.77
C TRP A 210 18.00 -26.41 12.38
N LEU A 211 18.29 -27.27 11.40
CA LEU A 211 18.58 -26.85 10.03
C LEU A 211 17.38 -26.12 9.40
N VAL A 212 16.20 -26.73 9.43
CA VAL A 212 14.98 -26.14 8.87
C VAL A 212 14.56 -24.91 9.67
N GLY A 213 14.64 -24.96 11.01
CA GLY A 213 14.28 -23.85 11.87
C GLY A 213 15.13 -22.61 11.62
N THR A 214 16.46 -22.76 11.55
CA THR A 214 17.37 -21.63 11.25
C THR A 214 17.13 -21.07 9.86
N PHE A 215 16.88 -21.92 8.86
CA PHE A 215 16.53 -21.48 7.51
C PHE A 215 15.25 -20.62 7.51
N VAL A 216 14.14 -21.14 8.06
CA VAL A 216 12.85 -20.42 8.09
C VAL A 216 12.94 -19.11 8.87
N VAL A 217 13.59 -19.12 10.04
CA VAL A 217 13.76 -17.90 10.86
C VAL A 217 14.58 -16.86 10.12
N THR A 218 15.69 -17.25 9.50
CA THR A 218 16.55 -16.30 8.76
C THR A 218 15.82 -15.72 7.55
N SER A 219 15.12 -16.54 6.77
CA SER A 219 14.29 -16.09 5.65
C SER A 219 13.18 -15.13 6.10
N GLY A 220 12.51 -15.43 7.22
CA GLY A 220 11.47 -14.57 7.79
C GLY A 220 12.02 -13.20 8.22
N ILE A 221 13.18 -13.17 8.87
CA ILE A 221 13.85 -11.92 9.26
C ILE A 221 14.23 -11.10 8.03
N LEU A 222 14.84 -11.73 7.02
CA LEU A 222 15.24 -11.06 5.78
C LEU A 222 14.03 -10.44 5.07
N TYR A 223 12.94 -11.20 4.93
CA TYR A 223 11.71 -10.74 4.29
C TYR A 223 11.08 -9.57 5.05
N PHE A 224 10.99 -9.67 6.38
CA PHE A 224 10.49 -8.60 7.22
C PHE A 224 11.31 -7.32 7.08
N LEU A 225 12.64 -7.41 7.10
CA LEU A 225 13.52 -6.26 6.94
C LEU A 225 13.39 -5.65 5.55
N LEU A 226 13.27 -6.45 4.49
CA LEU A 226 13.09 -5.97 3.13
C LEU A 226 11.76 -5.22 2.97
N MET A 227 10.66 -5.79 3.46
CA MET A 227 9.34 -5.13 3.42
C MET A 227 9.32 -3.84 4.25
N THR A 228 9.94 -3.86 5.43
CA THR A 228 10.06 -2.68 6.29
C THR A 228 10.92 -1.59 5.65
N ALA A 229 12.04 -1.96 5.03
CA ALA A 229 12.90 -1.03 4.31
C ALA A 229 12.18 -0.42 3.11
N TRP A 230 11.44 -1.22 2.34
CA TRP A 230 10.68 -0.74 1.20
C TRP A 230 9.61 0.29 1.62
N LEU A 231 8.81 -0.04 2.64
CA LEU A 231 7.72 0.83 3.15
C LEU A 231 8.19 2.14 3.79
N ASN A 232 9.44 2.22 4.23
CA ASN A 232 9.98 3.44 4.87
C ASN A 232 10.90 4.24 3.95
N MET A 233 11.43 3.62 2.87
CA MET A 233 12.36 4.26 1.95
C MET A 233 11.67 4.81 0.69
N PHE A 234 10.50 4.27 0.34
CA PHE A 234 9.64 4.71 -0.76
C PHE A 234 8.24 5.00 -0.22
#